data_AF-A0A4Y9IT52-F1
#
_entry.id   AF-A0A4Y9IT52-F1
#
_cell.length_a   1.000
_cell.length_b   1.000
_cell.length_c   1.000
_cell.angle_alpha   90.00
_cell.angle_beta   90.00
_cell.angle_gamma   90.00
#
_symmetry.space_group_name_H-M   'P 1'
#
loop_
_entity.id
_entity.type
_entity.pdbx_description
1 polymer ?
#
loop_
_entity_poly.entity_id
_entity_poly.type
_entity_poly.pdbx_seq_one_letter_code
_entity_poly.pdbx_strand_id
1 'polypeptide(L)'
;SEENEPSQETAAVSNTDQKKEVKKKTAKKSEEQIKTVDRNQKISNYLKEIGFSGTAMIVRNGEIVTNKGFGYADRKHYIQNNPLTSFYVGSSQKALIATAILQLEEKGKLQTSDPVSTYLPHFPNGQT
;
A
#
# COMPACT_ATOMS: atom_id res chain seq x y z
N SER A 1 -26.96 -40.86 -35.43
CA SER A 1 -27.51 -40.27 -34.20
C SER A 1 -26.36 -40.25 -33.20
N GLU A 2 -25.99 -39.06 -32.73
CA GLU A 2 -25.48 -38.72 -31.38
C GLU A 2 -24.40 -39.62 -30.75
N GLU A 3 -23.34 -39.18 -30.08
CA GLU A 3 -22.68 -37.91 -29.75
C GLU A 3 -21.43 -38.33 -28.94
N ASN A 4 -20.34 -37.56 -29.04
CA ASN A 4 -19.29 -37.32 -28.02
C ASN A 4 -18.37 -38.45 -27.47
N GLU A 5 -17.09 -38.31 -27.84
CA GLU A 5 -15.84 -38.30 -27.02
C GLU A 5 -16.00 -38.27 -25.47
N PRO A 6 -15.06 -38.83 -24.65
CA PRO A 6 -13.80 -38.08 -24.39
C PRO A 6 -12.55 -38.85 -23.88
N SER A 7 -11.38 -38.17 -24.00
CA SER A 7 -10.27 -38.05 -23.00
C SER A 7 -9.43 -39.30 -22.67
N GLN A 8 -8.10 -39.32 -22.46
CA GLN A 8 -6.95 -38.41 -22.26
C GLN A 8 -5.70 -39.29 -22.57
N GLU A 9 -4.51 -38.82 -22.96
CA GLU A 9 -3.52 -38.14 -22.12
C GLU A 9 -2.23 -37.83 -22.94
N THR A 10 -1.42 -36.92 -22.40
CA THR A 10 -0.01 -36.58 -22.69
C THR A 10 0.18 -35.41 -23.68
N ALA A 11 1.02 -34.40 -23.45
CA ALA A 11 2.15 -34.27 -22.54
C ALA A 11 2.38 -32.80 -22.13
N ALA A 12 3.06 -32.65 -21.00
CA ALA A 12 3.47 -31.43 -20.34
C ALA A 12 4.38 -30.50 -21.18
N VAL A 13 4.16 -29.18 -21.08
CA VAL A 13 5.23 -28.18 -21.25
C VAL A 13 5.06 -27.01 -20.26
N SER A 14 6.11 -26.83 -19.47
CA SER A 14 6.60 -25.67 -18.70
C SER A 14 5.60 -24.63 -18.18
N ASN A 15 5.45 -24.59 -16.85
CA ASN A 15 4.83 -23.46 -16.15
C ASN A 15 5.71 -22.93 -15.00
N THR A 16 7.03 -22.89 -15.24
CA THR A 16 8.01 -22.52 -14.20
C THR A 16 8.74 -21.20 -14.48
N ASP A 17 8.67 -20.66 -15.70
CA ASP A 17 9.36 -19.40 -16.04
C ASP A 17 8.47 -18.15 -15.91
N GLN A 18 7.14 -18.28 -15.95
CA GLN A 18 6.24 -17.12 -15.88
C GLN A 18 6.05 -16.56 -14.45
N LYS A 19 6.30 -17.36 -13.39
CA LYS A 19 6.13 -16.88 -11.99
C LYS A 19 7.31 -16.01 -11.51
N LYS A 20 8.48 -16.13 -12.13
CA LYS A 20 9.66 -15.29 -11.84
C LYS A 20 9.58 -13.93 -12.52
N GLU A 21 9.01 -13.86 -13.71
CA GLU A 21 8.95 -12.61 -14.49
C GLU A 21 7.86 -11.64 -14.00
N VAL A 22 6.72 -12.15 -13.53
CA VAL A 22 5.65 -11.31 -12.94
C VAL A 22 6.11 -10.69 -11.62
N LYS A 23 6.81 -11.42 -10.74
CA LYS A 23 7.39 -10.84 -9.51
C LYS A 23 8.48 -9.80 -9.80
N LYS A 24 9.24 -9.95 -10.89
CA LYS A 24 10.35 -9.06 -11.24
C LYS A 24 9.90 -7.80 -12.00
N LYS A 25 8.77 -7.84 -12.70
CA LYS A 25 8.20 -6.70 -13.44
C LYS A 25 7.34 -5.78 -12.56
N THR A 26 6.65 -6.30 -11.54
CA THR A 26 5.85 -5.46 -10.62
C THR A 26 6.72 -4.69 -9.61
N ALA A 27 7.90 -5.22 -9.23
CA ALA A 27 8.84 -4.53 -8.35
C ALA A 27 9.66 -3.42 -9.04
N LYS A 28 9.80 -3.47 -10.38
CA LYS A 28 10.72 -2.60 -11.11
C LYS A 28 10.12 -1.28 -11.61
N LYS A 29 8.79 -1.09 -11.51
CA LYS A 29 8.08 0.12 -12.00
C LYS A 29 7.69 1.09 -10.87
N SER A 30 7.66 0.65 -9.61
CA SER A 30 7.32 1.51 -8.46
C SER A 30 8.51 2.31 -7.90
N GLU A 31 9.72 1.98 -8.33
CA GLU A 31 10.98 2.62 -7.87
C GLU A 31 11.47 3.73 -8.80
N GLU A 32 10.66 4.17 -9.77
CA GLU A 32 11.00 5.32 -10.61
C GLU A 32 10.75 6.65 -9.85
N GLN A 33 11.53 6.77 -8.77
CA GLN A 33 12.14 7.93 -8.15
C GLN A 33 11.22 8.84 -7.33
N ILE A 34 10.87 8.38 -6.12
CA ILE A 34 10.50 9.28 -5.01
C ILE A 34 11.74 10.14 -4.69
N LYS A 35 11.84 11.30 -5.36
CA LYS A 35 12.95 12.26 -5.22
C LYS A 35 12.66 13.27 -4.12
N THR A 36 13.74 13.81 -3.57
CA THR A 36 13.65 15.01 -2.75
C THR A 36 13.13 16.18 -3.58
N VAL A 37 12.08 16.83 -3.10
CA VAL A 37 11.47 18.02 -3.70
C VAL A 37 11.35 19.10 -2.62
N ASP A 38 11.77 20.33 -2.93
CA ASP A 38 11.71 21.48 -2.02
C ASP A 38 11.47 22.76 -2.81
N ARG A 39 10.25 22.91 -3.34
CA ARG A 39 9.85 24.05 -4.19
C ARG A 39 9.38 25.25 -3.35
N ASN A 40 9.23 25.10 -2.04
CA ASN A 40 8.76 26.15 -1.15
C ASN A 40 9.59 26.23 0.14
N GLN A 41 10.54 27.15 0.16
CA GLN A 41 11.43 27.35 1.30
C GLN A 41 10.71 27.81 2.58
N LYS A 42 9.56 28.49 2.48
CA LYS A 42 8.81 28.91 3.68
C LYS A 42 8.32 27.69 4.48
N ILE A 43 7.85 26.65 3.78
CA ILE A 43 7.44 25.38 4.41
C ILE A 43 8.66 24.71 5.05
N SER A 44 9.76 24.61 4.30
CA SER A 44 10.99 23.99 4.81
C SER A 44 11.54 24.70 6.05
N ASN A 45 11.49 26.03 6.08
CA ASN A 45 11.93 26.81 7.23
C ASN A 45 10.99 26.64 8.42
N TYR A 46 9.67 26.71 8.20
CA TYR A 46 8.68 26.48 9.24
C TYR A 46 8.87 25.12 9.93
N LEU A 47 9.02 24.04 9.14
CA LEU A 47 9.23 22.69 9.69
C LEU A 47 10.53 22.59 10.50
N LYS A 48 11.60 23.26 10.06
CA LYS A 48 12.85 23.33 10.83
C LYS A 48 12.69 24.13 12.12
N GLU A 49 12.02 25.28 12.07
CA GLU A 49 11.81 26.18 13.21
C GLU A 49 11.01 25.52 14.33
N ILE A 50 9.99 24.71 13.99
CA ILE A 50 9.24 23.94 14.99
C ILE A 50 9.96 22.67 15.48
N GLY A 51 11.19 22.41 15.00
CA GLY A 51 11.96 21.23 15.37
C GLY A 51 11.39 19.92 14.84
N PHE A 52 10.66 19.95 13.71
CA PHE A 52 10.10 18.74 13.10
C PHE A 52 11.22 17.77 12.69
N SER A 53 11.05 16.51 13.06
CA SER A 53 11.95 15.42 12.69
C SER A 53 11.13 14.28 12.08
N GLY A 54 11.23 14.11 10.77
CA GLY A 54 10.47 13.14 9.99
C GLY A 54 10.53 13.46 8.50
N THR A 55 9.67 12.84 7.71
CA THR A 55 9.54 13.13 6.27
C THR A 55 8.19 13.77 6.00
N ALA A 56 8.19 14.86 5.22
CA ALA A 56 6.97 15.55 4.83
C ALA A 56 6.82 15.59 3.30
N MET A 57 5.67 15.15 2.82
CA MET A 57 5.23 15.27 1.42
C MET A 57 3.99 16.15 1.36
N ILE A 58 4.04 17.20 0.56
CA ILE A 58 2.95 18.16 0.36
C ILE A 58 2.69 18.28 -1.13
N VAL A 59 1.44 18.07 -1.51
CA VAL A 59 0.96 18.17 -2.89
C VAL A 59 -0.04 19.31 -2.98
N ARG A 60 0.13 20.19 -3.97
CA ARG A 60 -0.78 21.29 -4.26
C ARG A 60 -1.07 21.29 -5.75
N ASN A 61 -2.35 21.30 -6.12
CA ASN A 61 -2.80 21.30 -7.52
C ASN A 61 -2.18 20.15 -8.34
N GLY A 62 -2.08 18.95 -7.74
CA GLY A 62 -1.48 17.78 -8.38
C GLY A 62 0.05 17.78 -8.43
N GLU A 63 0.71 18.86 -8.01
CA GLU A 63 2.18 18.95 -7.99
C GLU A 63 2.76 18.79 -6.60
N ILE A 64 3.85 18.03 -6.50
CA ILE A 64 4.64 17.93 -5.28
C ILE A 64 5.38 19.25 -5.06
N VAL A 65 5.03 19.97 -4.00
CA VAL A 65 5.72 21.21 -3.59
C VAL A 65 6.81 20.93 -2.55
N THR A 66 6.63 19.88 -1.75
CA THR A 66 7.62 19.40 -0.78
C THR A 66 7.57 17.89 -0.76
N ASN A 67 8.73 17.24 -0.77
CA ASN A 67 8.92 15.82 -0.48
C ASN A 67 10.33 15.68 0.09
N LYS A 68 10.49 15.81 1.41
CA LYS A 68 11.81 16.00 2.02
C LYS A 68 11.85 15.43 3.43
N GLY A 69 13.00 14.92 3.81
CA GLY A 69 13.31 14.54 5.18
C GLY A 69 13.89 15.70 5.99
N PHE A 70 13.51 15.75 7.26
CA PHE A 70 13.92 16.76 8.24
C PHE A 70 14.44 16.04 9.49
N GLY A 71 15.58 16.48 10.03
CA GLY A 71 16.20 15.84 11.19
C GLY A 71 16.63 14.39 10.94
N TYR A 72 16.73 13.62 12.02
CA TYR A 72 17.27 12.27 12.00
C TYR A 72 16.16 11.21 12.09
N ALA A 73 16.26 10.18 11.24
CA ALA A 73 15.53 8.93 11.38
C ALA A 73 16.11 8.11 12.55
N ASP A 74 17.43 8.17 12.71
CA ASP A 74 18.16 7.61 13.84
C ASP A 74 19.19 8.62 14.34
N ARG A 75 18.94 9.16 15.53
CA ARG A 75 19.82 10.18 16.14
C ARG A 75 21.15 9.58 16.62
N LYS A 76 21.15 8.31 17.05
CA LYS A 76 22.34 7.64 17.60
C LYS A 76 23.34 7.32 16.50
N HIS A 77 22.84 6.90 15.34
CA HIS A 77 23.66 6.55 14.18
C HIS A 77 23.75 7.68 13.14
N TYR A 78 23.26 8.88 13.46
CA TYR A 78 23.27 10.05 12.58
C TYR A 78 22.62 9.82 11.20
N ILE A 79 21.61 8.95 11.13
CA ILE A 79 20.89 8.67 9.89
C ILE A 79 19.83 9.74 9.67
N GLN A 80 19.95 10.49 8.58
CA GLN A 80 18.99 11.54 8.20
C GLN A 80 17.67 10.93 7.74
N ASN A 81 16.57 11.61 8.04
CA ASN A 81 15.31 11.36 7.35
C ASN A 81 15.46 11.69 5.86
N ASN A 82 14.78 10.94 5.01
CA ASN A 82 14.70 11.18 3.58
C ASN A 82 13.31 10.72 3.06
N PRO A 83 12.96 11.01 1.79
CA PRO A 83 11.67 10.61 1.22
C PRO A 83 11.33 9.12 1.30
N LEU A 84 12.32 8.25 1.49
CA LEU A 84 12.17 6.79 1.61
C LEU A 84 12.24 6.29 3.06
N THR A 85 12.41 7.17 4.05
CA THR A 85 12.38 6.77 5.45
C THR A 85 11.01 6.16 5.77
N SER A 86 11.02 4.94 6.32
CA SER A 86 9.81 4.23 6.71
C SER A 86 9.37 4.61 8.12
N PHE A 87 8.06 4.75 8.32
CA PHE A 87 7.44 5.10 9.60
C PHE A 87 6.27 4.17 9.91
N TYR A 88 6.02 3.92 11.19
CA TYR A 88 4.75 3.35 11.62
C TYR A 88 3.66 4.41 11.54
N VAL A 89 2.74 4.26 10.59
CA VAL A 89 1.69 5.26 10.32
C VAL A 89 0.49 5.18 11.27
N GLY A 90 0.45 4.18 12.15
CA GLY A 90 -0.56 4.03 13.20
C GLY A 90 -2.00 4.03 12.67
N SER A 91 -2.88 4.80 13.30
CA SER A 91 -4.31 4.85 12.96
C SER A 91 -4.62 5.27 11.51
N SER A 92 -3.69 5.88 10.78
CA SER A 92 -3.83 6.13 9.34
C SER A 92 -4.07 4.84 8.55
N GLN A 93 -3.61 3.68 9.04
CA GLN A 93 -3.88 2.37 8.43
C GLN A 93 -5.38 2.01 8.40
N LYS A 94 -6.21 2.56 9.30
CA LYS A 94 -7.65 2.28 9.34
C LYS A 94 -8.37 2.72 8.08
N ALA A 95 -7.96 3.84 7.47
CA ALA A 95 -8.53 4.30 6.21
C ALA A 95 -8.30 3.28 5.10
N LEU A 96 -7.08 2.73 4.99
CA LEU A 96 -6.76 1.70 4.00
C LEU A 96 -7.59 0.42 4.22
N ILE A 97 -7.71 -0.03 5.47
CA ILE A 97 -8.50 -1.22 5.82
C ILE A 97 -9.99 -0.99 5.52
N ALA A 98 -10.54 0.16 5.91
CA ALA A 98 -11.92 0.53 5.63
C ALA A 98 -12.19 0.56 4.11
N THR A 99 -11.28 1.14 3.31
CA THR A 99 -11.39 1.11 1.85
C THR A 99 -11.42 -0.31 1.31
N ALA A 100 -10.59 -1.22 1.82
CA ALA A 100 -10.62 -2.62 1.39
C ALA A 100 -11.96 -3.30 1.71
N ILE A 101 -12.55 -3.01 2.87
CA ILE A 101 -13.87 -3.52 3.27
C ILE A 101 -14.96 -2.97 2.33
N LEU A 102 -14.99 -1.66 2.09
CA LEU A 102 -15.97 -1.04 1.20
C LEU A 102 -15.85 -1.55 -0.24
N GLN A 103 -14.62 -1.81 -0.71
CA GLN A 103 -14.41 -2.44 -2.03
C GLN A 103 -14.93 -3.89 -2.10
N LEU A 104 -15.02 -4.61 -0.98
CA LEU A 104 -15.65 -5.94 -0.93
C LEU A 104 -17.17 -5.80 -0.96
N GLU A 105 -17.71 -4.80 -0.28
CA GLU A 105 -19.14 -4.47 -0.31
C GLU A 105 -19.61 -4.07 -1.71
N GLU A 106 -18.89 -3.18 -2.40
CA GLU A 106 -19.17 -2.81 -3.79
C GLU A 106 -19.18 -4.01 -4.75
N LYS A 107 -18.39 -5.06 -4.43
CA LYS A 107 -18.32 -6.31 -5.19
C LYS A 107 -19.37 -7.33 -4.77
N GLY A 108 -20.27 -6.99 -3.85
CA GLY A 108 -21.28 -7.90 -3.29
C GLY A 108 -20.69 -9.07 -2.50
N LYS A 109 -19.45 -8.96 -2.03
CA LYS A 109 -18.76 -10.04 -1.28
C LYS A 109 -19.03 -9.99 0.21
N LEU A 110 -19.38 -8.83 0.73
CA LEU A 110 -19.90 -8.65 2.07
C LEU A 110 -20.90 -7.49 2.13
N GLN A 111 -21.63 -7.31 3.22
CA GLN A 111 -22.29 -6.03 3.54
C GLN A 111 -21.80 -5.53 4.90
N THR A 112 -21.57 -4.23 4.99
CA THR A 112 -21.11 -3.59 6.24
C THR A 112 -22.20 -3.56 7.32
N SER A 113 -23.45 -3.77 6.93
CA SER A 113 -24.60 -3.94 7.82
C SER A 113 -24.81 -5.37 8.32
N ASP A 114 -24.10 -6.36 7.75
CA ASP A 114 -24.25 -7.74 8.20
C ASP A 114 -23.62 -7.94 9.58
N PRO A 115 -24.20 -8.79 10.43
CA PRO A 115 -23.54 -9.22 11.66
C PRO A 115 -22.18 -9.83 11.38
N VAL A 116 -21.20 -9.59 12.25
CA VAL A 116 -19.84 -10.16 12.12
C VAL A 116 -19.87 -11.69 12.02
N SER A 117 -20.84 -12.33 12.69
CA SER A 117 -21.04 -13.79 12.66
C SER A 117 -21.33 -14.33 11.26
N THR A 118 -21.82 -13.51 10.32
CA THR A 118 -22.04 -13.90 8.92
C THR A 118 -20.74 -14.34 8.25
N TYR A 119 -19.62 -13.70 8.59
CA TYR A 119 -18.30 -13.99 8.02
C TYR A 119 -17.38 -14.75 8.97
N LEU A 120 -17.62 -14.63 10.28
CA LEU A 120 -16.83 -15.27 11.33
C LEU A 120 -17.77 -15.99 12.33
N PRO A 121 -18.20 -17.23 12.03
CA PRO A 121 -19.28 -17.91 12.78
C PRO A 121 -19.05 -18.08 14.29
N HIS A 122 -17.80 -18.10 14.73
CA HIS A 122 -17.42 -18.26 16.14
C HIS A 122 -16.98 -16.95 16.80
N PHE A 123 -17.25 -15.80 16.19
CA PHE A 123 -16.90 -14.50 16.77
C PHE A 123 -17.78 -14.20 17.98
N PRO A 124 -17.20 -13.99 19.19
CA PRO A 124 -17.99 -13.68 20.38
C PRO A 124 -18.85 -12.43 20.18
N ASN A 125 -20.13 -12.50 20.58
CA ASN A 125 -21.11 -11.42 20.42
C ASN A 125 -21.28 -10.92 18.97
N GLY A 126 -21.01 -11.76 17.96
CA GLY A 126 -21.02 -11.34 16.55
C GLY A 126 -22.40 -11.19 15.90
N GLN A 127 -23.50 -11.38 16.63
CA GLN A 127 -24.87 -11.36 16.08
C GLN A 127 -25.55 -9.99 16.09
N THR A 128 -24.98 -9.00 16.77
CA THR A 128 -25.53 -7.64 16.91
C THR A 128 -25.11 -6.73 15.78
#